data_AF-A0A3E0QDT3-F1
#
_entry.id   AF-A0A3E0QDT3-F1
#
_cell.length_a   1.000
_cell.length_b   1.000
_cell.length_c   1.000
_cell.angle_alpha   90.00
_cell.angle_beta   90.00
_cell.angle_gamma   90.00
#
_symmetry.space_group_name_H-M   'P 1'
#
loop_
_entity.id
_entity.type
_entity.pdbx_description
1 polymer ?
#
loop_
_entity_poly.entity_id
_entity_poly.type
_entity_poly.pdbx_seq_one_letter_code
_entity_poly.pdbx_strand_id
1 'polypeptide(L)'
;MSALKSLILFLILMISSGISLAQDEKKDPKNGISFDLTQMATNELNMSYTRYVSERKSLEFAAGLIYVNEILEELSKDWSTTRYFSEHGFSARIAYKMYKKPVDDSKWRDYIAPAIMYKYLYYNNQWLENEKTDSRTGTKFIECIYQHRFRSKYGLEFLWGKEYHFNRTFVLEMFYGIGLRGTSVLRADILKQDICDSTEIRRLDFEDTRFYVRPALRAGVKMRIAF
;
A
#
# COMPACT_ATOMS: atom_id res chain seq x y z
N MET A 1 24.95 -1.05 16.40
CA MET A 1 23.58 -1.61 16.30
C MET A 1 22.90 -0.98 15.09
N SER A 2 22.29 -1.76 14.18
CA SER A 2 21.65 -1.18 12.99
C SER A 2 20.37 -0.43 13.37
N ALA A 3 20.06 0.68 12.66
CA ALA A 3 18.89 1.51 12.90
C ALA A 3 17.56 0.72 12.93
N LEU A 4 17.49 -0.37 12.16
CA LEU A 4 16.35 -1.30 12.15
C LEU A 4 16.14 -1.98 13.51
N LYS A 5 17.22 -2.39 14.20
CA LYS A 5 17.13 -3.02 15.53
C LYS A 5 16.64 -2.01 16.57
N SER A 6 17.13 -0.78 16.53
CA SER A 6 16.67 0.30 17.43
C SER A 6 15.21 0.67 17.19
N LEU A 7 14.75 0.68 15.93
CA LEU A 7 13.35 0.93 15.57
C LEU A 7 12.42 -0.19 16.06
N ILE A 8 12.81 -1.46 15.86
CA ILE A 8 12.06 -2.61 16.36
C ILE A 8 11.98 -2.56 17.89
N LEU A 9 13.09 -2.27 18.57
CA LEU A 9 13.13 -2.14 20.02
C LEU A 9 12.24 -0.99 20.52
N PHE A 10 12.24 0.16 19.83
CA PHE A 10 11.37 1.29 20.13
C PHE A 10 9.89 0.93 19.95
N LEU A 11 9.53 0.21 18.88
CA LEU A 11 8.18 -0.31 18.66
C LEU A 11 7.75 -1.27 19.77
N ILE A 12 8.62 -2.20 20.17
CA ILE A 12 8.36 -3.14 21.28
C ILE A 12 8.17 -2.36 22.60
N LEU A 13 9.02 -1.37 22.89
CA LEU A 13 8.92 -0.53 24.08
C LEU A 13 7.62 0.29 24.10
N MET A 14 7.21 0.85 22.96
CA MET A 14 5.93 1.55 22.81
C MET A 14 4.72 0.62 23.00
N ILE A 15 4.80 -0.61 22.49
CA ILE A 15 3.75 -1.63 22.69
C ILE A 15 3.69 -2.04 24.17
N SER A 16 4.84 -2.30 24.79
CA SER A 16 4.93 -2.76 26.19
C SER A 16 4.48 -1.71 27.21
N SER A 17 4.83 -0.44 27.02
CA SER A 17 4.32 0.66 27.85
C SER A 17 2.81 0.87 27.69
N GLY A 18 2.24 0.42 26.58
CA GLY A 18 0.80 0.43 26.36
C GLY A 18 0.01 -0.62 27.15
N ILE A 19 0.63 -1.75 27.47
CA ILE A 19 0.00 -2.89 28.16
C ILE A 19 -0.10 -2.65 29.67
N SER A 20 0.91 -1.99 30.26
CA SER A 20 0.93 -1.73 31.71
C SER A 20 -0.09 -0.68 32.19
N LEU A 21 -0.67 0.11 31.28
CA LEU A 21 -1.68 1.15 31.58
C LEU A 21 -3.11 0.74 31.17
N ALA A 22 -3.34 -0.53 30.83
CA ALA A 22 -4.63 -1.04 30.36
C ALA A 22 -5.57 -1.56 31.48
N GLN A 23 -5.36 -1.12 32.74
CA GLN A 23 -6.17 -1.52 33.89
C GLN A 23 -7.40 -0.62 34.16
N ASP A 24 -7.78 0.25 33.22
CA ASP A 24 -9.00 1.06 33.36
C ASP A 24 -10.24 0.32 32.83
N GLU A 25 -11.36 0.53 33.54
CA GLU A 25 -12.63 -0.20 33.56
C GLU A 25 -13.16 -0.75 32.21
N LYS A 26 -13.63 -2.01 32.27
CA LYS A 26 -14.20 -2.79 31.16
C LYS A 26 -15.49 -2.16 30.60
N LYS A 27 -15.34 -1.34 29.55
CA LYS A 27 -16.22 -1.35 28.38
C LYS A 27 -15.41 -1.87 27.20
N ASP A 28 -15.20 -3.18 27.15
CA ASP A 28 -14.35 -3.80 26.13
C ASP A 28 -14.86 -3.48 24.72
N PRO A 29 -14.10 -2.75 23.89
CA PRO A 29 -14.47 -2.52 22.51
C PRO A 29 -14.35 -3.84 21.75
N LYS A 30 -15.41 -4.17 21.00
CA LYS A 30 -15.45 -5.36 20.14
C LYS A 30 -14.33 -5.34 19.11
N ASN A 31 -13.69 -6.48 18.89
CA ASN A 31 -12.77 -6.65 17.77
C ASN A 31 -13.54 -6.51 16.46
N GLY A 32 -12.84 -6.29 15.35
CA GLY A 32 -13.55 -6.14 14.10
C GLY A 32 -12.73 -6.45 12.87
N ILE A 33 -13.43 -6.83 11.82
CA ILE A 33 -12.88 -6.96 10.48
C ILE A 33 -13.30 -5.74 9.69
N SER A 34 -12.39 -5.15 8.93
CA SER A 34 -12.67 -4.00 8.08
C SER A 34 -12.23 -4.23 6.64
N PHE A 35 -12.92 -3.56 5.72
CA PHE A 35 -12.64 -3.54 4.30
C PHE A 35 -12.33 -2.11 3.89
N ASP A 36 -11.16 -1.89 3.27
CA ASP A 36 -10.77 -0.58 2.75
C ASP A 36 -11.44 -0.37 1.39
N LEU A 37 -12.57 0.34 1.40
CA LEU A 37 -13.41 0.56 0.22
C LEU A 37 -12.68 1.37 -0.84
N THR A 38 -11.79 2.28 -0.43
CA THR A 38 -10.98 3.08 -1.36
C THR A 38 -9.95 2.23 -2.08
N GLN A 39 -9.27 1.32 -1.37
CA GLN A 39 -8.36 0.37 -2.01
C GLN A 39 -9.11 -0.60 -2.96
N MET A 40 -10.29 -1.08 -2.55
CA MET A 40 -11.12 -1.94 -3.40
C MET A 40 -11.60 -1.24 -4.66
N ALA A 41 -11.97 0.05 -4.58
CA ALA A 41 -12.36 0.81 -5.75
C ALA A 41 -11.20 1.11 -6.71
N THR A 42 -9.96 1.04 -6.22
CA THR A 42 -8.76 1.28 -7.03
C THR A 42 -8.23 -0.02 -7.62
N ASN A 43 -7.45 -0.81 -6.89
CA ASN A 43 -6.89 -2.04 -7.44
C ASN A 43 -6.43 -3.04 -6.37
N GLU A 44 -7.00 -2.96 -5.17
CA GLU A 44 -6.56 -3.79 -4.06
C GLU A 44 -7.72 -4.23 -3.17
N LEU A 45 -7.94 -5.55 -3.09
CA LEU A 45 -8.82 -6.14 -2.09
C LEU A 45 -8.09 -6.13 -0.76
N ASN A 46 -8.34 -5.13 0.08
CA ASN A 46 -7.67 -4.95 1.37
C ASN A 46 -8.62 -5.25 2.53
N MET A 47 -8.27 -6.25 3.32
CA MET A 47 -8.98 -6.64 4.54
C MET A 47 -8.10 -6.41 5.75
N SER A 48 -8.70 -5.99 6.85
CA SER A 48 -7.97 -5.78 8.10
C SER A 48 -8.67 -6.34 9.31
N TYR A 49 -7.92 -6.93 10.22
CA TYR A 49 -8.38 -7.29 11.55
C TYR A 49 -7.90 -6.26 12.58
N THR A 50 -8.82 -5.72 13.37
CA THR A 50 -8.54 -4.81 14.48
C THR A 50 -8.75 -5.53 15.80
N ARG A 51 -7.70 -5.58 16.62
CA ARG A 51 -7.73 -6.05 18.00
C ARG A 51 -7.61 -4.87 18.95
N TYR A 52 -8.61 -4.68 19.81
CA TYR A 52 -8.52 -3.67 20.86
C TYR A 52 -7.67 -4.18 22.02
N VAL A 53 -6.77 -3.32 22.49
CA VAL A 53 -5.90 -3.57 23.66
C VAL A 53 -6.43 -2.83 24.88
N SER A 54 -7.08 -1.69 24.66
CA SER A 54 -7.84 -0.93 25.66
C SER A 54 -8.93 -0.15 24.95
N GLU A 55 -9.78 0.55 25.69
CA GLU A 55 -10.75 1.47 25.10
C GLU A 55 -10.05 2.44 24.12
N ARG A 56 -8.86 2.94 24.46
CA ARG A 56 -8.14 3.98 23.73
C ARG A 56 -7.05 3.49 22.78
N LYS A 57 -6.82 2.18 22.67
CA LYS A 57 -5.70 1.64 21.87
C LYS A 57 -6.12 0.37 21.13
N SER A 58 -5.76 0.26 19.85
CA SER A 58 -5.93 -0.98 19.08
C SER A 58 -4.76 -1.25 18.14
N LEU A 59 -4.61 -2.52 17.78
CA LEU A 59 -3.69 -2.98 16.74
C LEU A 59 -4.52 -3.42 15.53
N GLU A 60 -4.21 -2.87 14.37
CA GLU A 60 -4.82 -3.25 13.09
C GLU A 60 -3.78 -3.99 12.24
N PHE A 61 -4.12 -5.19 11.81
CA PHE A 61 -3.36 -5.99 10.86
C PHE A 61 -4.15 -6.04 9.56
N ALA A 62 -3.59 -5.51 8.47
CA ALA A 62 -4.19 -5.54 7.16
C ALA A 62 -3.39 -6.41 6.21
N ALA A 63 -4.10 -7.16 5.37
CA ALA A 63 -3.56 -7.91 4.25
C ALA A 63 -4.37 -7.55 3.01
N GLY A 64 -3.71 -7.46 1.87
CA GLY A 64 -4.38 -7.13 0.62
C GLY A 64 -3.85 -7.92 -0.56
N LEU A 65 -4.74 -8.14 -1.53
CA LEU A 65 -4.41 -8.70 -2.83
C LEU A 65 -4.58 -7.61 -3.89
N ILE A 66 -3.52 -7.38 -4.65
CA ILE A 66 -3.45 -6.33 -5.67
C ILE A 66 -3.71 -6.99 -7.01
N TYR A 67 -4.69 -6.46 -7.74
CA TYR A 67 -5.16 -6.98 -9.01
C TYR A 67 -5.15 -5.87 -10.08
N VAL A 68 -5.30 -6.26 -11.34
CA VAL A 68 -5.34 -5.31 -12.45
C VAL A 68 -6.71 -4.65 -12.51
N ASN A 69 -6.75 -3.32 -12.55
CA ASN A 69 -7.96 -2.58 -12.83
C ASN A 69 -7.86 -1.97 -14.23
N GLU A 70 -8.44 -2.66 -15.21
CA GLU A 70 -8.38 -2.28 -16.63
C GLU A 70 -9.00 -0.91 -16.90
N ILE A 71 -10.11 -0.59 -16.22
CA ILE A 71 -10.83 0.69 -16.38
C ILE A 71 -9.93 1.85 -15.92
N LEU A 72 -9.34 1.73 -14.74
CA LEU A 72 -8.44 2.77 -14.22
C LEU A 72 -7.11 2.82 -14.97
N GLU A 73 -6.61 1.69 -15.45
CA GLU A 73 -5.43 1.67 -16.31
C GLU A 73 -5.72 2.48 -17.57
N GLU A 74 -6.84 2.22 -18.26
CA GLU A 74 -7.25 2.95 -19.46
C GLU A 74 -7.41 4.45 -19.23
N LEU A 75 -8.11 4.85 -18.16
CA LEU A 75 -8.27 6.25 -17.80
C LEU A 75 -6.94 6.95 -17.44
N SER A 76 -5.94 6.18 -17.01
CA SER A 76 -4.64 6.73 -16.60
C SER A 76 -3.56 6.68 -17.68
N LYS A 77 -3.84 6.08 -18.85
CA LYS A 77 -2.87 5.88 -19.95
C LYS A 77 -2.16 7.17 -20.34
N ASP A 78 -2.90 8.29 -20.38
CA ASP A 78 -2.36 9.59 -20.79
C ASP A 78 -1.76 10.39 -19.63
N TRP A 79 -2.01 9.99 -18.38
CA TRP A 79 -1.62 10.74 -17.19
C TRP A 79 -0.26 10.30 -16.63
N SER A 80 0.09 9.03 -16.81
CA SER A 80 1.41 8.54 -16.41
C SER A 80 1.84 7.29 -17.17
N THR A 81 3.13 7.20 -17.46
CA THR A 81 3.76 5.98 -17.99
C THR A 81 3.98 4.90 -16.93
N THR A 82 3.52 5.12 -15.69
CA THR A 82 3.89 4.27 -14.56
C THR A 82 3.13 2.96 -14.49
N ARG A 83 2.09 2.78 -15.33
CA ARG A 83 1.29 1.55 -15.45
C ARG A 83 0.91 1.02 -14.06
N TYR A 84 0.35 1.90 -13.24
CA TYR A 84 0.11 1.62 -11.82
C TYR A 84 -1.02 0.59 -11.62
N PHE A 85 -2.05 0.63 -12.47
CA PHE A 85 -3.22 -0.23 -12.34
C PHE A 85 -3.07 -1.57 -13.07
N SER A 86 -1.93 -1.82 -13.70
CA SER A 86 -1.55 -3.12 -14.28
C SER A 86 -0.60 -3.95 -13.40
N GLU A 87 -0.33 -3.51 -12.17
CA GLU A 87 0.45 -4.26 -11.18
C GLU A 87 -0.42 -5.35 -10.51
N HIS A 88 0.15 -6.54 -10.32
CA HIS A 88 -0.35 -7.58 -9.43
C HIS A 88 0.48 -7.62 -8.15
N GLY A 89 -0.04 -8.22 -7.08
CA GLY A 89 0.77 -8.47 -5.91
C GLY A 89 0.01 -8.64 -4.61
N PHE A 90 0.69 -8.37 -3.51
CA PHE A 90 0.12 -8.46 -2.18
C PHE A 90 0.62 -7.33 -1.29
N SER A 91 -0.21 -6.96 -0.32
CA SER A 91 0.09 -5.94 0.67
C SER A 91 -0.06 -6.51 2.08
N ALA A 92 0.76 -5.98 2.98
CA ALA A 92 0.63 -6.19 4.41
C ALA A 92 0.83 -4.85 5.12
N ARG A 93 0.07 -4.58 6.17
CA ARG A 93 0.23 -3.39 6.99
C ARG A 93 -0.10 -3.68 8.44
N ILE A 94 0.65 -3.07 9.33
CA ILE A 94 0.37 -3.06 10.77
C ILE A 94 0.23 -1.61 11.19
N ALA A 95 -0.84 -1.28 11.89
CA ALA A 95 -1.09 0.05 12.43
C ALA A 95 -1.44 -0.02 13.92
N TYR A 96 -0.88 0.89 14.71
CA TYR A 96 -1.21 1.03 16.12
C TYR A 96 -2.07 2.27 16.30
N LYS A 97 -3.38 2.10 16.52
CA LYS A 97 -4.33 3.21 16.65
C LYS A 97 -4.40 3.68 18.10
N MET A 98 -4.25 4.98 18.27
CA MET A 98 -4.44 5.68 19.54
C MET A 98 -5.63 6.62 19.41
N TYR A 99 -6.68 6.35 20.18
CA TYR A 99 -7.93 7.06 20.11
C TYR A 99 -8.01 8.19 21.14
N LYS A 100 -8.71 9.27 20.77
CA LYS A 100 -9.17 10.25 21.75
C LYS A 100 -10.14 9.59 22.75
N LYS A 101 -10.24 10.21 23.93
CA LYS A 101 -11.24 9.83 24.92
C LYS A 101 -12.63 9.98 24.26
N PRO A 102 -13.52 8.98 24.40
CA PRO A 102 -14.88 9.14 23.90
C PRO A 102 -15.51 10.38 24.56
N VAL A 103 -16.23 11.15 23.76
CA VAL A 103 -17.10 12.22 24.26
C VAL A 103 -18.46 11.58 24.50
N ASP A 104 -19.06 11.86 25.65
CA ASP A 104 -20.39 11.35 25.98
C ASP A 104 -21.39 11.70 24.86
N ASP A 105 -22.23 10.74 24.49
CA ASP A 105 -23.22 10.80 23.40
C ASP A 105 -22.69 11.00 21.97
N SER A 106 -21.37 11.06 21.76
CA SER A 106 -20.80 11.15 20.41
C SER A 106 -20.69 9.78 19.73
N LYS A 107 -21.23 9.69 18.50
CA LYS A 107 -20.98 8.56 17.58
C LYS A 107 -19.62 8.64 16.88
N TRP A 108 -18.92 9.78 17.02
CA TRP A 108 -17.66 10.06 16.36
C TRP A 108 -16.49 9.85 17.29
N ARG A 109 -15.43 9.26 16.74
CA ARG A 109 -14.18 9.03 17.47
C ARG A 109 -12.96 9.29 16.62
N ASP A 110 -12.11 10.21 17.06
CA ASP A 110 -10.85 10.50 16.38
C ASP A 110 -9.73 9.55 16.83
N TYR A 111 -8.79 9.27 15.95
CA TYR A 111 -7.57 8.54 16.27
C TYR A 111 -6.37 9.06 15.48
N ILE A 112 -5.19 8.75 15.99
CA ILE A 112 -3.91 8.80 15.27
C ILE A 112 -3.31 7.40 15.18
N ALA A 113 -2.67 7.05 14.07
CA ALA A 113 -2.11 5.71 13.88
C ALA A 113 -0.79 5.75 13.13
N PRO A 114 0.36 5.58 13.82
CA PRO A 114 1.58 5.14 13.15
C PRO A 114 1.36 3.75 12.56
N ALA A 115 1.82 3.57 11.33
CA ALA A 115 1.68 2.34 10.58
C ALA A 115 2.96 2.01 9.80
N ILE A 116 3.23 0.72 9.68
CA ILE A 116 4.26 0.18 8.81
C ILE A 116 3.57 -0.64 7.72
N MET A 117 4.00 -0.48 6.47
CA MET A 117 3.42 -1.19 5.34
C MET A 117 4.48 -1.83 4.46
N TYR A 118 4.09 -2.93 3.84
CA TYR A 118 4.84 -3.62 2.81
C TYR A 118 3.91 -3.93 1.64
N LYS A 119 4.37 -3.71 0.42
CA LYS A 119 3.71 -4.17 -0.81
C LYS A 119 4.76 -4.85 -1.69
N TYR A 120 4.47 -6.07 -2.10
CA TYR A 120 5.17 -6.74 -3.18
C TYR A 120 4.32 -6.63 -4.43
N LEU A 121 4.94 -6.22 -5.52
CA LEU A 121 4.28 -5.91 -6.78
C LEU A 121 5.06 -6.53 -7.93
N TYR A 122 4.35 -7.03 -8.93
CA TYR A 122 4.93 -7.54 -10.15
C TYR A 122 4.02 -7.25 -11.34
N TYR A 123 4.60 -7.18 -12.52
CA TYR A 123 3.88 -7.19 -13.77
C TYR A 123 3.89 -8.60 -14.33
N ASN A 124 2.79 -9.01 -14.96
CA ASN A 124 2.87 -10.16 -15.86
C ASN A 124 3.89 -9.83 -16.96
N ASN A 125 4.63 -10.84 -17.38
CA ASN A 125 5.61 -10.66 -18.43
C ASN A 125 4.88 -10.21 -19.69
N GLN A 126 5.26 -9.05 -20.20
CA GLN A 126 4.59 -8.43 -21.32
C GLN A 126 5.61 -7.70 -22.18
N TRP A 127 5.26 -7.55 -23.45
CA TRP A 127 5.97 -6.66 -24.35
C TRP A 127 5.63 -5.21 -23.97
N LEU A 128 6.68 -4.42 -23.76
CA LEU A 128 6.59 -3.00 -23.51
C LEU A 128 7.13 -2.26 -24.72
N GLU A 129 6.26 -1.46 -25.31
CA GLU A 129 6.57 -0.56 -26.42
C GLU A 129 7.30 0.67 -25.89
N ASN A 130 8.46 0.97 -26.46
CA ASN A 130 9.18 2.21 -26.22
C ASN A 130 9.40 2.91 -27.57
N GLU A 131 8.94 4.16 -27.66
CA GLU A 131 9.27 5.00 -28.80
C GLU A 131 10.72 5.47 -28.68
N LYS A 132 11.53 5.17 -29.70
CA LYS A 132 12.91 5.64 -29.84
C LYS A 132 13.08 6.42 -31.13
N THR A 133 14.03 7.35 -31.10
CA THR A 133 14.48 8.06 -32.28
C THR A 133 15.83 7.50 -32.70
N ASP A 134 15.95 7.07 -33.95
CA ASP A 134 17.23 6.66 -34.52
C ASP A 134 18.16 7.87 -34.59
N SER A 135 19.27 7.79 -33.86
CA SER A 135 20.31 8.82 -33.81
C SER A 135 20.92 9.18 -35.17
N ARG A 136 20.84 8.29 -36.18
CA ARG A 136 21.46 8.49 -37.50
C ARG A 136 20.50 9.09 -38.51
N THR A 137 19.25 8.62 -38.52
CA THR A 137 18.25 9.02 -39.52
C THR A 137 17.24 10.04 -38.99
N GLY A 138 17.18 10.24 -37.67
CA GLY A 138 16.15 11.05 -37.02
C GLY A 138 14.76 10.42 -37.03
N THR A 139 14.62 9.21 -37.57
CA THR A 139 13.34 8.52 -37.72
C THR A 139 12.90 7.94 -36.38
N LYS A 140 11.62 8.12 -36.03
CA LYS A 140 11.02 7.48 -34.86
C LYS A 140 10.64 6.04 -35.20
N PHE A 141 10.95 5.12 -34.30
CA PHE A 141 10.53 3.72 -34.37
C PHE A 141 10.09 3.23 -32.99
N ILE A 142 9.27 2.18 -32.97
CA ILE A 142 8.79 1.57 -31.74
C ILE A 142 9.58 0.28 -31.52
N GLU A 143 10.40 0.25 -30.48
CA GLU A 143 11.02 -0.98 -30.02
C GLU A 143 10.09 -1.69 -29.03
N CYS A 144 10.05 -3.01 -29.08
CA CYS A 144 9.29 -3.84 -28.17
C CYS A 144 10.27 -4.60 -27.26
N ILE A 145 10.17 -4.43 -25.94
CA ILE A 145 11.01 -5.13 -24.96
C ILE A 145 10.15 -6.02 -24.07
N TYR A 146 10.46 -7.31 -24.03
CA TYR A 146 9.86 -8.24 -23.09
C TYR A 146 10.59 -8.18 -21.75
N GLN A 147 9.91 -7.70 -20.71
CA GLN A 147 10.52 -7.40 -19.42
C GLN A 147 9.86 -8.15 -18.28
N HIS A 148 10.68 -8.60 -17.32
CA HIS A 148 10.25 -8.89 -15.95
C HIS A 148 10.44 -7.65 -15.10
N ARG A 149 9.40 -7.28 -14.34
CA ARG A 149 9.47 -6.14 -13.43
C ARG A 149 8.85 -6.47 -12.09
N PHE A 150 9.68 -6.40 -11.05
CA PHE A 150 9.29 -6.57 -9.66
C PHE A 150 9.52 -5.27 -8.90
N ARG A 151 8.66 -5.02 -7.92
CA ARG A 151 8.76 -3.84 -7.08
C ARG A 151 8.36 -4.18 -5.66
N SER A 152 9.25 -3.89 -4.72
CA SER A 152 8.93 -3.94 -3.29
C SER A 152 8.81 -2.51 -2.76
N LYS A 153 7.67 -2.20 -2.14
CA LYS A 153 7.42 -0.91 -1.48
C LYS A 153 7.38 -1.16 0.03
N TYR A 154 8.16 -0.39 0.78
CA TYR A 154 8.18 -0.37 2.25
C TYR A 154 7.78 1.02 2.68
N GLY A 155 6.91 1.15 3.69
CA GLY A 155 6.40 2.45 4.10
C GLY A 155 6.28 2.60 5.60
N LEU A 156 6.58 3.81 6.07
CA LEU A 156 6.21 4.31 7.39
C LEU A 156 5.18 5.42 7.18
N GLU A 157 3.99 5.26 7.74
CA GLU A 157 2.85 6.17 7.54
C GLU A 157 2.33 6.64 8.92
N PHE A 158 1.95 7.90 9.01
CA PHE A 158 1.19 8.45 10.13
C PHE A 158 -0.20 8.84 9.62
N LEU A 159 -1.22 8.21 10.20
CA LEU A 159 -2.61 8.41 9.81
C LEU A 159 -3.37 9.17 10.90
N TRP A 160 -4.24 10.06 10.46
CA TRP A 160 -5.31 10.67 11.25
C TRP A 160 -6.62 10.15 10.72
N GLY A 161 -7.46 9.63 11.59
CA GLY A 161 -8.75 9.09 11.17
C GLY A 161 -9.86 9.37 12.15
N LYS A 162 -11.07 9.15 11.65
CA LYS A 162 -12.33 9.41 12.32
C LYS A 162 -13.26 8.23 12.09
N GLU A 163 -13.68 7.59 13.17
CA GLU A 163 -14.64 6.47 13.17
C GLU A 163 -16.05 7.01 13.48
N TYR A 164 -17.03 6.63 12.67
CA TYR A 164 -18.45 6.85 12.88
C TYR A 164 -19.13 5.55 13.24
N HIS A 165 -19.65 5.46 14.46
CA HIS A 165 -20.35 4.27 14.96
C HIS A 165 -21.83 4.36 14.63
N PHE A 166 -22.29 3.63 13.61
CA PHE A 166 -23.72 3.54 13.30
C PHE A 166 -24.47 2.85 14.43
N ASN A 167 -23.89 1.74 14.91
CA ASN A 167 -24.36 0.93 16.02
C ASN A 167 -23.17 0.15 16.62
N ARG A 168 -23.45 -0.87 17.44
CA ARG A 168 -22.40 -1.70 18.08
C ARG A 168 -21.62 -2.58 17.10
N THR A 169 -22.12 -2.78 15.89
CA THR A 169 -21.58 -3.69 14.87
C THR A 169 -20.91 -2.93 13.73
N PHE A 170 -21.57 -1.92 13.16
CA PHE A 170 -21.08 -1.25 11.96
C PHE A 170 -20.41 0.08 12.29
N VAL A 171 -19.21 0.27 11.72
CA VAL A 171 -18.42 1.49 11.87
C VAL A 171 -17.86 1.93 10.53
N LEU A 172 -18.09 3.18 10.14
CA LEU A 172 -17.43 3.81 9.00
C LEU A 172 -16.16 4.50 9.49
N GLU A 173 -15.03 4.26 8.84
CA GLU A 173 -13.76 4.91 9.16
C GLU A 173 -13.33 5.77 7.99
N MET A 174 -13.08 7.06 8.22
CA MET A 174 -12.45 7.94 7.24
C MET A 174 -11.06 8.29 7.75
N PHE A 175 -10.06 8.27 6.88
CA PHE A 175 -8.68 8.55 7.29
C PHE A 175 -7.91 9.26 6.19
N TYR A 176 -6.90 10.02 6.62
CA TYR A 176 -5.87 10.59 5.77
C TYR A 176 -4.54 10.53 6.50
N GLY A 177 -3.43 10.69 5.79
CA GLY A 177 -2.13 10.58 6.39
C GLY A 177 -0.99 10.82 5.42
N ILE A 178 0.18 10.96 6.01
CA ILE A 178 1.43 11.23 5.33
C ILE A 178 2.47 10.19 5.75
N GLY A 179 3.46 9.96 4.90
CA GLY A 179 4.50 8.99 5.20
C GLY A 179 5.69 9.07 4.28
N LEU A 180 6.63 8.17 4.50
CA LEU A 180 7.77 7.93 3.63
C LEU A 180 7.69 6.52 3.08
N ARG A 181 7.95 6.38 1.78
CA ARG A 181 7.92 5.09 1.09
C ARG A 181 9.25 4.84 0.38
N GLY A 182 9.96 3.81 0.82
CA GLY A 182 11.09 3.25 0.11
C GLY A 182 10.59 2.26 -0.95
N THR A 183 11.14 2.33 -2.16
CA THR A 183 10.79 1.44 -3.26
C THR A 183 12.04 0.85 -3.86
N SER A 184 12.15 -0.48 -3.82
CA SER A 184 13.12 -1.24 -4.61
C SER A 184 12.45 -1.73 -5.88
N VAL A 185 13.07 -1.47 -7.02
CA VAL A 185 12.64 -1.95 -8.34
C VAL A 185 13.72 -2.87 -8.87
N LEU A 186 13.32 -4.06 -9.28
CA LEU A 186 14.13 -4.99 -10.06
C LEU A 186 13.51 -5.08 -11.45
N ARG A 187 14.29 -4.77 -12.48
CA ARG A 187 13.87 -4.90 -13.88
C ARG A 187 14.88 -5.81 -14.58
N ALA A 188 14.38 -6.84 -15.25
CA ALA A 188 15.18 -7.67 -16.13
C ALA A 188 14.59 -7.63 -17.54
N ASP A 189 15.41 -7.23 -18.51
CA ASP A 189 15.05 -7.22 -19.92
C ASP A 189 15.49 -8.56 -20.52
N ILE A 190 14.54 -9.33 -21.06
CA ILE A 190 14.79 -10.71 -21.49
C ILE A 190 14.90 -10.80 -23.01
N LEU A 191 13.96 -10.16 -23.72
CA LEU A 191 13.89 -10.21 -25.17
C LEU A 191 13.65 -8.81 -25.72
N LYS A 192 14.17 -8.58 -26.93
CA LYS A 192 14.00 -7.32 -27.65
C LYS A 192 13.63 -7.58 -29.10
N GLN A 193 12.73 -6.77 -29.61
CA GLN A 193 12.46 -6.56 -31.03
C GLN A 193 12.80 -5.11 -31.37
N ASP A 194 13.66 -4.89 -32.36
CA ASP A 194 14.05 -3.54 -32.79
C ASP A 194 12.90 -2.81 -33.50
N ILE A 195 11.95 -3.56 -34.06
CA ILE A 195 10.68 -3.08 -34.61
C ILE A 195 9.59 -4.00 -34.05
N CYS A 196 8.54 -3.43 -33.44
CA CYS A 196 7.39 -4.23 -32.98
C CYS A 196 6.82 -5.09 -34.13
N ASP A 197 6.43 -6.32 -33.80
CA ASP A 197 6.00 -7.36 -34.75
C ASP A 197 7.08 -7.90 -35.71
N SER A 198 8.36 -7.55 -35.52
CA SER A 198 9.45 -8.21 -36.25
C SER A 198 9.67 -9.65 -35.79
N THR A 199 10.05 -10.51 -36.73
CA THR A 199 10.42 -11.91 -36.45
C THR A 199 11.80 -12.03 -35.80
N GLU A 200 12.65 -11.00 -35.91
CA GLU A 200 13.96 -10.96 -35.28
C GLU A 200 13.85 -10.64 -33.79
N ILE A 201 13.92 -11.68 -32.97
CA ILE A 201 13.95 -11.55 -31.50
C ILE A 201 15.39 -11.73 -31.02
N ARG A 202 15.90 -10.74 -30.29
CA ARG A 202 17.21 -10.82 -29.64
C ARG A 202 17.06 -11.04 -28.16
N ARG A 203 17.84 -11.97 -27.59
CA ARG A 203 17.91 -12.15 -26.14
C ARG A 203 18.73 -11.02 -25.52
N LEU A 204 18.17 -10.43 -24.48
CA LEU A 204 18.84 -9.51 -23.59
C LEU A 204 19.16 -10.24 -22.29
N ASP A 205 20.27 -9.84 -21.68
CA ASP A 205 20.66 -10.25 -20.33
C ASP A 205 21.05 -8.99 -19.57
N PHE A 206 20.04 -8.16 -19.32
CA PHE A 206 20.21 -6.88 -18.64
C PHE A 206 19.32 -6.85 -17.41
N GLU A 207 19.95 -6.60 -16.26
CA GLU A 207 19.28 -6.44 -14.98
C GLU A 207 19.62 -5.07 -14.38
N ASP A 208 18.59 -4.37 -13.92
CA ASP A 208 18.70 -3.04 -13.31
C ASP A 208 17.95 -3.03 -11.99
N THR A 209 18.69 -2.74 -10.92
CA THR A 209 18.16 -2.59 -9.57
C THR A 209 18.23 -1.13 -9.15
N ARG A 210 17.08 -0.57 -8.78
CA ARG A 210 16.98 0.82 -8.31
C ARG A 210 16.29 0.90 -6.97
N PHE A 211 16.80 1.76 -6.10
CA PHE A 211 16.14 2.13 -4.86
C PHE A 211 15.87 3.63 -4.83
N TYR A 212 14.67 4.01 -4.41
CA TYR A 212 14.33 5.41 -4.20
C TYR A 212 13.33 5.58 -3.06
N VAL A 213 13.36 6.74 -2.43
CA VAL A 213 12.45 7.13 -1.35
C VAL A 213 11.58 8.28 -1.82
N ARG A 214 10.29 8.24 -1.51
CA ARG A 214 9.33 9.30 -1.85
C ARG A 214 8.41 9.61 -0.67
N PRO A 215 7.95 10.87 -0.53
CA PRO A 215 6.81 11.14 0.32
C PRO A 215 5.59 10.38 -0.18
N ALA A 216 4.75 9.93 0.74
CA ALA A 216 3.52 9.22 0.45
C ALA A 216 2.34 9.94 1.11
N LEU A 217 1.28 10.13 0.35
CA LEU A 217 -0.02 10.54 0.86
C LEU A 217 -0.94 9.32 0.83
N ARG A 218 -1.76 9.19 1.87
CA ARG A 218 -2.78 8.15 1.93
C ARG A 218 -4.06 8.76 2.45
N ALA A 219 -5.17 8.52 1.76
CA ALA A 219 -6.49 8.82 2.25
C ALA A 219 -7.45 7.72 1.81
N GLY A 220 -8.53 7.55 2.57
CA GLY A 220 -9.54 6.57 2.20
C GLY A 220 -10.63 6.40 3.23
N VAL A 221 -11.50 5.44 2.91
CA VAL A 221 -12.66 5.07 3.71
C VAL A 221 -12.66 3.56 3.91
N LYS A 222 -12.89 3.11 5.14
CA LYS A 222 -13.11 1.70 5.48
C LYS A 222 -14.48 1.48 6.08
N MET A 223 -15.01 0.28 5.88
CA MET A 223 -16.17 -0.21 6.62
C MET A 223 -15.71 -1.32 7.57
N ARG A 224 -16.00 -1.19 8.86
CA ARG A 224 -15.69 -2.20 9.89
C ARG A 224 -16.96 -2.85 10.42
N ILE A 225 -16.89 -4.17 10.57
CA ILE A 225 -17.87 -5.01 11.25
C ILE A 225 -17.22 -5.50 12.55
N ALA A 226 -17.77 -5.05 13.67
CA ALA A 226 -17.33 -5.37 15.02
C ALA A 226 -18.15 -6.53 15.61
N PHE A 227 -17.48 -7.45 16.31
CA PHE A 227 -18.08 -8.64 16.93
C PHE A 227 -17.57 -8.87 18.36
#